data_AF-A0A2A5CXA0-F1
#
_entry.id   AF-A0A2A5CXA0-F1
#
_cell.length_a   1.000
_cell.length_b   1.000
_cell.length_c   1.000
_cell.angle_alpha   90.00
_cell.angle_beta   90.00
_cell.angle_gamma   90.00
#
_symmetry.space_group_name_H-M   'P 1'
#
loop_
_entity.id
_entity.type
_entity.pdbx_description
1 polymer ?
#
loop_
_entity_poly.entity_id
_entity_poly.type
_entity_poly.pdbx_seq_one_letter_code
_entity_poly.pdbx_strand_id
1 'polypeptide(L)'
;MELLQTTAELKAVLSPVEQVAYLTDAWDESDQLNWVTDEINMSFQNPASGSLLIKGGYKKHEKHFVIKFTSKFQLVEGNGNPIERCMTLIGDSQTGVITAMLLEGVGEYRDESTNLSEIDWIEIQDCLKATGDEKIWQLQKQGFKAFSAGEVTIPPVIYLPFKGFGDLHLKGAHKKQGDIYVFKIATAFPGNIAQDLQPSQGLMIAFDSRTAEPLMLLRDEGHLTDLRTAIAGRNAAEAMMPADEISGIGVLGTGVQARLQIALIKSLYPHCSNLAVWGHTKANTLTYAKEMSENGWTVSIVETPKQVADISNLIITTTPSEVALLDADDITYQNTLIIAIGSDMPGKVELSPALLNKADAVLIDSISQGKDHGNAAVAIGNQMITASDLQEFGDFLTNGYKDPKSKNKLRLFLSSGIGVQDLQIVEAVIAGSQR
;
A
#
# COMPACT_ATOMS: atom_id res chain seq x y z
N MET A 1 0.57 17.36 -13.64
CA MET A 1 -0.69 17.72 -12.97
C MET A 1 -0.78 19.25 -12.94
N GLU A 2 -1.95 19.83 -13.20
CA GLU A 2 -2.19 21.28 -13.17
C GLU A 2 -2.64 21.73 -11.77
N LEU A 3 -2.02 22.78 -11.23
CA LEU A 3 -2.45 23.41 -9.98
C LEU A 3 -3.40 24.56 -10.27
N LEU A 4 -4.70 24.31 -10.11
CA LEU A 4 -5.75 25.29 -10.26
C LEU A 4 -5.70 26.30 -9.10
N GLN A 5 -5.96 27.56 -9.42
CA GLN A 5 -5.93 28.69 -8.50
C GLN A 5 -7.33 29.09 -8.02
N THR A 6 -8.36 28.82 -8.82
CA THR A 6 -9.73 29.26 -8.51
C THR A 6 -10.79 28.20 -8.77
N THR A 7 -11.93 28.32 -8.07
CA THR A 7 -13.13 27.51 -8.35
C THR A 7 -13.66 27.74 -9.77
N ALA A 8 -13.36 28.88 -10.41
CA ALA A 8 -13.75 29.15 -11.80
C ALA A 8 -12.94 28.28 -12.78
N GLU A 9 -11.64 28.10 -12.53
CA GLU A 9 -10.79 27.19 -13.29
C GLU A 9 -11.23 25.73 -13.10
N LEU A 10 -11.55 25.32 -11.87
CA LEU A 10 -12.13 23.99 -11.59
C LEU A 10 -13.42 23.76 -12.39
N LYS A 11 -14.32 24.74 -12.43
CA LYS A 11 -15.55 24.66 -13.25
C LYS A 11 -15.25 24.56 -14.74
N ALA A 12 -14.19 25.20 -15.23
CA ALA A 12 -13.83 25.14 -16.65
C ALA A 12 -13.34 23.76 -17.09
N VAL A 13 -12.77 22.96 -16.17
CA VAL A 13 -12.36 21.57 -16.44
C VAL A 13 -13.56 20.62 -16.52
N LEU A 14 -14.58 20.85 -15.70
CA LEU A 14 -15.74 19.95 -15.55
C LEU A 14 -16.88 20.26 -16.54
N SER A 15 -17.52 19.22 -17.07
CA SER A 15 -18.76 19.33 -17.84
C SER A 15 -19.87 19.96 -16.99
N PRO A 16 -20.90 20.61 -17.57
CA PRO A 16 -22.01 21.14 -16.79
C PRO A 16 -22.69 20.09 -15.89
N VAL A 17 -22.74 18.83 -16.36
CA VAL A 17 -23.27 17.69 -15.58
C VAL A 17 -22.34 17.37 -14.41
N GLU A 18 -21.04 17.30 -14.65
CA GLU A 18 -20.02 17.09 -13.61
C GLU A 18 -19.98 18.23 -12.58
N GLN A 19 -20.17 19.48 -13.00
CA GLN A 19 -20.24 20.62 -12.09
C GLN A 19 -21.40 20.51 -11.11
N VAL A 20 -22.59 20.13 -11.60
CA VAL A 20 -23.75 19.86 -10.73
C VAL A 20 -23.45 18.69 -9.79
N ALA A 21 -22.83 17.62 -10.30
CA ALA A 21 -22.56 16.42 -9.54
C ALA A 21 -21.48 16.60 -8.45
N TYR A 22 -20.38 17.29 -8.75
CA TYR A 22 -19.21 17.32 -7.87
C TYR A 22 -19.11 18.60 -7.04
N LEU A 23 -19.68 19.72 -7.49
CA LEU A 23 -19.53 21.03 -6.85
C LEU A 23 -20.73 21.48 -6.02
N THR A 24 -21.81 20.70 -6.00
CA THR A 24 -22.95 20.94 -5.11
C THR A 24 -22.89 20.01 -3.91
N ASP A 25 -23.28 20.51 -2.72
CA ASP A 25 -23.29 19.71 -1.49
C ASP A 25 -24.36 18.62 -1.51
N ALA A 26 -25.34 18.73 -2.42
CA ALA A 26 -26.34 17.72 -2.69
C ALA A 26 -25.78 16.71 -3.69
N TRP A 27 -25.01 15.77 -3.17
CA TRP A 27 -24.74 14.50 -3.83
C TRP A 27 -26.10 13.79 -3.98
N ASP A 28 -26.78 14.00 -5.11
CA ASP A 28 -28.17 13.58 -5.30
C ASP A 28 -28.24 12.04 -5.35
N GLU A 29 -28.55 11.45 -4.20
CA GLU A 29 -28.77 10.01 -4.02
C GLU A 29 -29.95 9.48 -4.86
N SER A 30 -30.68 10.30 -5.61
CA SER A 30 -31.76 9.82 -6.48
C SER A 30 -31.29 9.33 -7.86
N ASP A 31 -30.03 9.57 -8.26
CA ASP A 31 -29.43 9.12 -9.54
C ASP A 31 -28.41 7.95 -9.35
N GLN A 32 -28.64 7.08 -8.35
CA GLN A 32 -27.72 6.00 -7.93
C GLN A 32 -27.28 5.03 -9.05
N LEU A 33 -28.02 4.96 -10.15
CA LEU A 33 -27.70 4.08 -11.28
C LEU A 33 -26.46 4.52 -12.06
N ASN A 34 -26.11 5.81 -12.03
CA ASN A 34 -25.02 6.38 -12.83
C ASN A 34 -23.84 6.86 -11.99
N TRP A 35 -23.87 6.62 -10.69
CA TRP A 35 -23.00 7.33 -9.78
C TRP A 35 -22.37 6.39 -8.76
N VAL A 36 -21.08 6.59 -8.50
CA VAL A 36 -20.29 5.74 -7.61
C VAL A 36 -19.54 6.65 -6.68
N THR A 37 -19.77 6.48 -5.37
CA THR A 37 -19.13 7.28 -4.34
C THR A 37 -18.84 6.51 -3.08
N ASP A 38 -17.85 7.01 -2.37
CA ASP A 38 -17.51 6.55 -1.04
C ASP A 38 -17.10 7.74 -0.17
N GLU A 39 -17.37 7.60 1.13
CA GLU A 39 -17.12 8.64 2.11
C GLU A 39 -16.53 8.06 3.39
N ILE A 40 -15.44 8.67 3.86
CA ILE A 40 -14.82 8.31 5.14
C ILE A 40 -14.65 9.53 6.03
N ASN A 41 -14.89 9.33 7.33
CA ASN A 41 -14.64 10.29 8.38
C ASN A 41 -13.42 9.86 9.20
N MET A 42 -12.44 10.75 9.33
CA MET A 42 -11.30 10.56 10.22
C MET A 42 -11.34 11.58 11.35
N SER A 43 -11.28 11.09 12.59
CA SER A 43 -11.15 11.94 13.77
C SER A 43 -9.71 11.98 14.23
N PHE A 44 -9.19 13.19 14.43
CA PHE A 44 -7.85 13.38 15.00
C PHE A 44 -8.01 13.66 16.49
N GLN A 45 -7.27 12.92 17.32
CA GLN A 45 -7.13 13.21 18.74
C GLN A 45 -5.64 13.41 19.00
N ASN A 46 -5.22 14.67 19.17
CA ASN A 46 -3.86 15.10 19.52
C ASN A 46 -2.85 14.98 18.33
N PRO A 47 -2.15 16.05 17.90
CA PRO A 47 -2.08 17.40 18.50
C PRO A 47 -3.37 18.22 18.36
N ALA A 48 -4.03 18.25 17.21
CA ALA A 48 -5.32 18.93 17.05
C ALA A 48 -6.52 17.98 17.22
N SER A 49 -7.70 18.55 17.45
CA SER A 49 -8.97 17.82 17.40
C SER A 49 -9.77 18.27 16.19
N GLY A 50 -10.31 17.32 15.43
CA GLY A 50 -10.98 17.66 14.18
C GLY A 50 -11.51 16.45 13.44
N SER A 51 -12.24 16.73 12.37
CA SER A 51 -12.76 15.74 11.44
C SER A 51 -12.26 16.02 10.03
N LEU A 52 -11.87 14.98 9.32
CA LEU A 52 -11.67 15.02 7.87
C LEU A 52 -12.75 14.15 7.22
N LEU A 53 -13.47 14.77 6.30
CA LEU A 53 -14.40 14.14 5.38
C LEU A 53 -13.70 13.95 4.05
N ILE A 54 -13.73 12.74 3.50
CA ILE A 54 -13.19 12.47 2.17
C ILE A 54 -14.30 11.91 1.32
N LYS A 55 -14.51 12.53 0.17
CA LYS A 55 -15.56 12.23 -0.78
C LYS A 55 -14.92 11.89 -2.12
N GLY A 56 -14.91 10.63 -2.49
CA GLY A 56 -14.48 10.18 -3.82
C GLY A 56 -15.70 9.90 -4.68
N GLY A 57 -15.69 10.30 -5.94
CA GLY A 57 -16.82 10.04 -6.82
C GLY A 57 -16.55 10.16 -8.30
N TYR A 58 -17.33 9.39 -9.07
CA TYR A 58 -17.42 9.60 -10.52
C TYR A 58 -18.83 9.33 -11.05
N LYS A 59 -19.20 10.03 -12.12
CA LYS A 59 -20.40 9.75 -12.91
C LYS A 59 -20.04 8.89 -14.11
N LYS A 60 -20.78 7.80 -14.32
CA LYS A 60 -20.57 6.88 -15.46
C LYS A 60 -20.66 7.65 -16.78
N HIS A 61 -19.77 7.30 -17.71
CA HIS A 61 -19.64 7.92 -19.04
C HIS A 61 -19.13 9.37 -19.06
N GLU A 62 -19.02 10.04 -17.92
CA GLU A 62 -18.38 11.34 -17.82
C GLU A 62 -16.86 11.20 -17.77
N LYS A 63 -16.15 12.27 -18.13
CA LYS A 63 -14.70 12.23 -18.39
C LYS A 63 -13.88 12.21 -17.11
N HIS A 64 -14.41 12.75 -16.02
CA HIS A 64 -13.63 12.98 -14.82
C HIS A 64 -14.19 12.23 -13.62
N PHE A 65 -13.28 11.84 -12.74
CA PHE A 65 -13.57 11.56 -11.34
C PHE A 65 -13.03 12.70 -10.47
N VAL A 66 -13.63 12.85 -9.28
CA VAL A 66 -13.24 13.86 -8.31
C VAL A 66 -13.02 13.21 -6.95
N ILE A 67 -11.96 13.63 -6.25
CA ILE A 67 -11.74 13.30 -4.85
C ILE A 67 -11.62 14.61 -4.07
N LYS A 68 -12.55 14.83 -3.14
CA LYS A 68 -12.61 16.03 -2.31
C LYS A 68 -12.28 15.68 -0.86
N PHE A 69 -11.25 16.31 -0.34
CA PHE A 69 -10.89 16.29 1.08
C PHE A 69 -11.46 17.55 1.71
N THR A 70 -12.24 17.43 2.77
CA THR A 70 -12.83 18.56 3.51
C THR A 70 -12.56 18.37 4.98
N SER A 71 -11.69 19.21 5.53
CA SER A 71 -11.26 19.14 6.92
C SER A 71 -11.83 20.28 7.75
N LYS A 72 -12.17 19.98 9.00
CA LYS A 72 -12.57 20.93 10.03
C LYS A 72 -11.79 20.66 11.31
N PHE A 73 -10.86 21.54 11.65
CA PHE A 73 -9.92 21.36 12.75
C PHE A 73 -10.09 22.48 13.79
N GLN A 74 -10.13 22.10 15.06
CA GLN A 74 -10.06 23.02 16.18
C GLN A 74 -8.61 23.15 16.65
N LEU A 75 -8.15 24.38 16.82
CA LEU A 75 -6.82 24.67 17.37
C LEU A 75 -6.76 24.28 18.85
N VAL A 76 -5.60 23.77 19.27
CA VAL A 76 -5.35 23.24 20.63
C VAL A 76 -5.44 24.32 21.70
N GLU A 77 -5.04 25.54 21.36
CA GLU A 77 -5.02 26.68 22.28
C GLU A 77 -5.66 27.92 21.61
N GLY A 78 -6.93 28.19 21.93
CA GLY A 78 -7.55 29.49 21.68
C GLY A 78 -9.04 29.46 21.29
N ASN A 79 -9.75 30.54 21.63
CA ASN A 79 -11.11 30.87 21.15
C ASN A 79 -11.16 31.20 19.63
N GLY A 80 -10.26 30.63 18.83
CA GLY A 80 -10.16 30.88 17.39
C GLY A 80 -11.28 30.17 16.62
N ASN A 81 -11.63 30.71 15.47
CA ASN A 81 -12.56 30.03 14.56
C ASN A 81 -11.96 28.69 14.10
N PRO A 82 -12.78 27.64 13.92
CA PRO A 82 -12.31 26.38 13.36
C PRO A 82 -11.67 26.61 11.99
N ILE A 83 -10.57 25.91 11.74
CA ILE A 83 -9.87 25.91 10.45
C ILE A 83 -10.64 24.98 9.52
N GLU A 84 -11.13 25.53 8.40
CA GLU A 84 -11.71 24.73 7.32
C GLU A 84 -10.78 24.77 6.10
N ARG A 85 -10.41 23.58 5.61
CA ARG A 85 -9.63 23.41 4.39
C ARG A 85 -10.35 22.43 3.47
N CYS A 86 -10.18 22.66 2.18
CA CYS A 86 -10.69 21.80 1.13
C CYS A 86 -9.61 21.59 0.07
N MET A 87 -9.40 20.35 -0.34
CA MET A 87 -8.56 20.01 -1.47
C MET A 87 -9.38 19.15 -2.43
N THR A 88 -9.40 19.53 -3.70
CA THR A 88 -10.11 18.81 -4.75
C THR A 88 -9.11 18.30 -5.76
N LEU A 89 -9.09 16.98 -5.99
CA LEU A 89 -8.34 16.34 -7.07
C LEU A 89 -9.30 15.97 -8.20
N ILE A 90 -8.82 16.15 -9.43
CA ILE A 90 -9.51 15.76 -10.66
C ILE A 90 -8.63 14.75 -11.37
N GLY A 91 -9.22 13.64 -11.81
CA GLY A 91 -8.55 12.72 -12.71
C GLY A 91 -9.46 12.26 -13.84
N ASP A 92 -8.84 11.67 -14.85
CA ASP A 92 -9.51 11.12 -16.02
C ASP A 92 -10.10 9.72 -15.70
N SER A 93 -11.40 9.55 -15.91
CA SER A 93 -12.16 8.36 -15.54
C SER A 93 -11.90 7.13 -16.42
N GLN A 94 -11.21 7.30 -17.56
CA GLN A 94 -10.90 6.24 -18.51
C GLN A 94 -9.46 5.74 -18.38
N THR A 95 -8.58 6.57 -17.84
CA THR A 95 -7.13 6.28 -17.72
C THR A 95 -6.65 6.24 -16.26
N GLY A 96 -7.40 6.82 -15.33
CA GLY A 96 -7.03 6.93 -13.92
C GLY A 96 -6.02 8.05 -13.62
N VAL A 97 -5.53 8.75 -14.65
CA VAL A 97 -4.49 9.77 -14.50
C VAL A 97 -5.07 10.97 -13.73
N ILE A 98 -4.41 11.39 -12.65
CA ILE A 98 -4.77 12.61 -11.92
C ILE A 98 -4.20 13.80 -12.68
N THR A 99 -5.09 14.66 -13.18
CA THR A 99 -4.76 15.72 -14.14
C THR A 99 -4.66 17.08 -13.48
N ALA A 100 -5.45 17.36 -12.45
CA ALA A 100 -5.50 18.67 -11.82
C ALA A 100 -5.87 18.63 -10.33
N MET A 101 -5.55 19.71 -9.63
CA MET A 101 -5.85 19.90 -8.21
C MET A 101 -6.20 21.34 -7.90
N LEU A 102 -7.15 21.56 -6.99
CA LEU A 102 -7.48 22.87 -6.41
C LEU A 102 -7.35 22.83 -4.89
N LEU A 103 -6.67 23.82 -4.32
CA LEU A 103 -6.61 24.06 -2.88
C LEU A 103 -7.52 25.23 -2.49
N GLU A 104 -8.44 24.98 -1.57
CA GLU A 104 -9.44 25.92 -1.06
C GLU A 104 -9.36 26.00 0.47
N GLY A 105 -9.67 27.16 1.05
CA GLY A 105 -9.66 27.30 2.52
C GLY A 105 -10.08 28.69 2.98
N VAL A 106 -10.67 28.74 4.18
CA VAL A 106 -11.08 29.97 4.88
C VAL A 106 -10.37 30.03 6.24
N GLY A 107 -9.77 31.17 6.59
CA GLY A 107 -9.12 31.40 7.89
C GLY A 107 -7.88 32.29 7.81
N GLU A 108 -7.55 32.99 8.89
CA GLU A 108 -6.47 34.01 9.00
C GLU A 108 -5.04 33.49 8.73
N TYR A 109 -4.88 32.17 8.55
CA TYR A 109 -3.61 31.48 8.33
C TYR A 109 -3.43 30.95 6.90
N ARG A 110 -4.14 31.49 5.90
CA ARG A 110 -3.67 31.27 4.52
C ARG A 110 -2.48 32.20 4.29
N ASP A 111 -1.31 31.75 4.72
CA ASP A 111 -0.07 32.39 4.30
C ASP A 111 -0.02 32.30 2.77
N GLU A 112 0.10 33.44 2.09
CA GLU A 112 0.34 33.50 0.65
C GLU A 112 1.63 32.73 0.26
N SER A 113 2.44 32.32 1.25
CA SER A 113 3.59 31.44 1.14
C SER A 113 3.31 29.92 1.25
N THR A 114 2.05 29.46 1.35
CA THR A 114 1.73 28.01 1.36
C THR A 114 2.06 27.35 0.02
N ASN A 115 3.36 27.06 -0.14
CA ASN A 115 3.95 26.42 -1.29
C ASN A 115 3.85 24.92 -1.04
N LEU A 116 2.80 24.28 -1.54
CA LEU A 116 2.74 22.83 -1.60
C LEU A 116 4.01 22.33 -2.29
N SER A 117 4.82 21.54 -1.60
CA SER A 117 5.99 20.93 -2.21
C SER A 117 5.52 19.77 -3.10
N GLU A 118 5.47 19.99 -4.40
CA GLU A 118 5.24 18.94 -5.39
C GLU A 118 6.58 18.44 -5.92
N ILE A 119 6.87 17.15 -5.69
CA ILE A 119 8.12 16.53 -6.15
C ILE A 119 7.84 15.30 -7.02
N ASP A 120 8.68 15.11 -8.03
CA ASP A 120 8.64 13.95 -8.92
C ASP A 120 9.43 12.75 -8.38
N TRP A 121 9.40 11.64 -9.12
CA TRP A 121 10.09 10.42 -8.72
C TRP A 121 11.60 10.58 -8.55
N ILE A 122 12.28 11.41 -9.36
CA ILE A 122 13.72 11.61 -9.26
C ILE A 122 14.06 12.31 -7.93
N GLU A 123 13.31 13.37 -7.61
CA GLU A 123 13.45 14.10 -6.35
C GLU A 123 13.11 13.22 -5.13
N ILE A 124 12.06 12.38 -5.25
CA ILE A 124 11.70 11.39 -4.23
C ILE A 124 12.86 10.43 -3.98
N GLN A 125 13.50 9.90 -5.04
CA GLN A 125 14.64 9.00 -4.91
C GLN A 125 15.81 9.67 -4.19
N ASP A 126 16.08 10.95 -4.46
CA ASP A 126 17.16 11.68 -3.80
C ASP A 126 16.86 11.92 -2.31
N CYS A 127 15.60 12.21 -1.95
CA CYS A 127 15.15 12.26 -0.56
C CYS A 127 15.33 10.91 0.14
N LEU A 128 14.90 9.81 -0.48
CA LEU A 128 15.04 8.46 0.10
C LEU A 128 16.53 8.09 0.30
N LYS A 129 17.39 8.36 -0.68
CA LYS A 129 18.85 8.19 -0.54
C LYS A 129 19.42 9.02 0.60
N ALA A 130 18.98 10.27 0.76
CA ALA A 130 19.43 11.14 1.84
C ALA A 130 19.00 10.63 3.23
N THR A 131 17.81 10.04 3.33
CA THR A 131 17.31 9.38 4.54
C THR A 131 18.09 8.12 4.87
N GLY A 132 18.43 7.31 3.86
CA GLY A 132 19.21 6.10 3.96
C GLY A 132 18.38 4.85 4.29
N ASP A 133 18.68 3.76 3.61
CA ASP A 133 17.90 2.51 3.61
C ASP A 133 17.63 1.96 5.03
N GLU A 134 18.65 1.91 5.89
CA GLU A 134 18.49 1.42 7.27
C GLU A 134 17.43 2.21 8.03
N LYS A 135 17.43 3.55 7.90
CA LYS A 135 16.43 4.39 8.57
C LYS A 135 15.04 4.13 8.00
N ILE A 136 14.91 3.96 6.68
CA ILE A 136 13.64 3.65 6.01
C ILE A 136 13.08 2.30 6.51
N TRP A 137 13.93 1.27 6.57
CA TRP A 137 13.53 -0.05 7.04
C TRP A 137 13.08 -0.03 8.51
N GLN A 138 13.78 0.73 9.36
CA GLN A 138 13.42 0.90 10.76
C GLN A 138 12.13 1.71 10.95
N LEU A 139 11.90 2.77 10.17
CA LEU A 139 10.62 3.50 10.18
C LEU A 139 9.46 2.57 9.90
N GLN A 140 9.61 1.67 8.93
CA GLN A 140 8.53 0.74 8.62
C GLN A 140 8.25 -0.26 9.76
N LYS A 141 9.30 -0.81 10.39
CA LYS A 141 9.14 -1.64 11.61
C LYS A 141 8.46 -0.88 12.73
N GLN A 142 8.84 0.39 12.95
CA GLN A 142 8.29 1.21 14.02
C GLN A 142 6.79 1.44 13.84
N GLY A 143 6.33 1.76 12.64
CA GLY A 143 4.90 1.96 12.48
C GLY A 143 4.09 0.66 12.35
N PHE A 144 4.68 -0.49 11.98
CA PHE A 144 4.03 -1.79 12.27
C PHE A 144 3.78 -1.96 13.78
N LYS A 145 4.79 -1.70 14.63
CA LYS A 145 4.62 -1.74 16.09
C LYS A 145 3.53 -0.76 16.57
N ALA A 146 3.55 0.48 16.07
CA ALA A 146 2.56 1.49 16.42
C ALA A 146 1.14 1.06 16.01
N PHE A 147 0.99 0.43 14.83
CA PHE A 147 -0.30 -0.10 14.37
C PHE A 147 -0.83 -1.17 15.33
N SER A 148 -0.03 -2.18 15.67
CA SER A 148 -0.44 -3.23 16.62
C SER A 148 -0.65 -2.73 18.05
N ALA A 149 0.00 -1.63 18.44
CA ALA A 149 -0.24 -0.95 19.71
C ALA A 149 -1.53 -0.10 19.73
N GLY A 150 -2.27 -0.02 18.61
CA GLY A 150 -3.48 0.81 18.50
C GLY A 150 -3.19 2.30 18.41
N GLU A 151 -1.96 2.68 18.05
CA GLU A 151 -1.53 4.08 17.93
C GLU A 151 -1.74 4.65 16.52
N VAL A 152 -2.22 3.85 15.58
CA VAL A 152 -2.44 4.28 14.19
C VAL A 152 -3.92 4.18 13.84
N THR A 153 -4.46 5.28 13.32
CA THR A 153 -5.79 5.30 12.72
C THR A 153 -5.65 5.07 11.21
N ILE A 154 -6.28 4.01 10.73
CA ILE A 154 -6.42 3.70 9.29
C ILE A 154 -7.92 3.77 8.98
N PRO A 155 -8.38 4.73 8.16
CA PRO A 155 -9.77 4.78 7.76
C PRO A 155 -10.12 3.61 6.82
N PRO A 156 -11.41 3.35 6.58
CA PRO A 156 -11.84 2.48 5.50
C PRO A 156 -11.25 2.91 4.15
N VAL A 157 -11.10 1.98 3.22
CA VAL A 157 -10.61 2.26 1.87
C VAL A 157 -11.74 2.86 1.05
N ILE A 158 -11.49 3.98 0.39
CA ILE A 158 -12.39 4.47 -0.67
C ILE A 158 -12.07 3.67 -1.95
N TYR A 159 -13.07 2.98 -2.49
CA TYR A 159 -12.97 2.20 -3.72
C TYR A 159 -13.88 2.75 -4.83
N LEU A 160 -13.30 3.13 -5.97
CA LEU A 160 -14.06 3.57 -7.14
C LEU A 160 -13.88 2.57 -8.30
N PRO A 161 -14.86 1.69 -8.55
CA PRO A 161 -14.83 0.76 -9.68
C PRO A 161 -15.21 1.46 -10.99
N PHE A 162 -14.22 1.88 -11.80
CA PHE A 162 -14.44 2.38 -13.16
C PHE A 162 -14.78 1.24 -14.12
N LYS A 163 -16.02 0.74 -14.02
CA LYS A 163 -16.49 -0.46 -14.75
C LYS A 163 -16.05 -0.47 -16.22
N GLY A 164 -15.22 -1.46 -16.58
CA GLY A 164 -14.73 -1.68 -17.93
C GLY A 164 -13.40 -1.00 -18.27
N PHE A 165 -12.90 -0.11 -17.40
CA PHE A 165 -11.66 0.65 -17.62
C PHE A 165 -10.60 0.31 -16.56
N GLY A 166 -10.99 0.31 -15.29
CA GLY A 166 -10.07 0.17 -14.17
C GLY A 166 -10.72 0.38 -12.81
N ASP A 167 -9.88 0.67 -11.82
CA ASP A 167 -10.30 1.03 -10.46
C ASP A 167 -9.35 2.05 -9.81
N LEU A 168 -9.85 2.66 -8.72
CA LEU A 168 -9.07 3.51 -7.82
C LEU A 168 -9.26 3.07 -6.37
N HIS A 169 -8.15 3.09 -5.64
CA HIS A 169 -8.10 2.85 -4.21
C HIS A 169 -7.44 4.05 -3.51
N LEU A 170 -8.16 4.66 -2.57
CA LEU A 170 -7.59 5.66 -1.67
C LEU A 170 -7.45 5.06 -0.28
N LYS A 171 -6.21 5.06 0.23
CA LYS A 171 -5.83 4.54 1.55
C LYS A 171 -5.17 5.64 2.36
N GLY A 172 -5.55 5.78 3.62
CA GLY A 172 -4.99 6.78 4.52
C GLY A 172 -4.34 6.17 5.76
N ALA A 173 -3.52 6.96 6.43
CA ALA A 173 -3.09 6.66 7.79
C ALA A 173 -2.68 7.92 8.56
N HIS A 174 -2.90 7.86 9.87
CA HIS A 174 -2.43 8.86 10.83
C HIS A 174 -1.94 8.13 12.08
N LYS A 175 -0.71 8.44 12.52
CA LYS A 175 -0.22 8.00 13.83
C LYS A 175 -0.63 9.01 14.88
N LYS A 176 -1.17 8.56 16.01
CA LYS A 176 -1.49 9.39 17.17
C LYS A 176 -0.28 10.21 17.59
N GLN A 177 -0.48 11.51 17.85
CA GLN A 177 0.59 12.47 18.15
C GLN A 177 1.64 12.64 17.04
N GLY A 178 1.38 12.11 15.84
CA GLY A 178 2.20 12.39 14.66
C GLY A 178 1.91 13.77 14.10
N ASP A 179 2.91 14.38 13.46
CA ASP A 179 2.78 15.71 12.86
C ASP A 179 2.09 15.68 11.49
N ILE A 180 1.90 14.49 10.91
CA ILE A 180 1.28 14.33 9.59
C ILE A 180 0.23 13.24 9.55
N TYR A 181 -0.71 13.38 8.62
CA TYR A 181 -1.47 12.26 8.07
C TYR A 181 -1.24 12.18 6.58
N VAL A 182 -1.39 10.98 6.02
CA VAL A 182 -1.14 10.73 4.60
C VAL A 182 -2.31 10.07 3.91
N PHE A 183 -2.42 10.32 2.61
CA PHE A 183 -3.26 9.56 1.71
C PHE A 183 -2.46 9.12 0.49
N LYS A 184 -2.56 7.83 0.18
CA LYS A 184 -2.17 7.29 -1.11
C LYS A 184 -3.42 7.18 -1.97
N ILE A 185 -3.28 7.59 -3.23
CA ILE A 185 -4.25 7.33 -4.28
C ILE A 185 -3.56 6.44 -5.30
N ALA A 186 -4.11 5.26 -5.54
CA ALA A 186 -3.60 4.30 -6.50
C ALA A 186 -4.69 3.95 -7.52
N THR A 187 -4.32 3.90 -8.79
CA THR A 187 -5.24 3.61 -9.90
C THR A 187 -4.71 2.46 -10.73
N ALA A 188 -5.57 1.51 -11.09
CA ALA A 188 -5.22 0.38 -11.94
C ALA A 188 -6.13 0.37 -13.17
N PHE A 189 -5.55 0.64 -14.33
CA PHE A 189 -6.23 0.75 -15.63
C PHE A 189 -5.50 -0.11 -16.67
N PRO A 190 -5.76 -1.43 -16.74
CA PRO A 190 -5.03 -2.34 -17.63
C PRO A 190 -5.05 -1.92 -19.11
N GLY A 191 -6.12 -1.23 -19.55
CA GLY A 191 -6.27 -0.74 -20.92
C GLY A 191 -5.28 0.37 -21.32
N ASN A 192 -4.59 1.00 -20.36
CA ASN A 192 -3.61 2.06 -20.62
C ASN A 192 -2.43 1.60 -21.47
N ILE A 193 -2.09 0.31 -21.45
CA ILE A 193 -1.02 -0.27 -22.28
C ILE A 193 -1.28 0.00 -23.77
N ALA A 194 -2.54 -0.04 -24.22
CA ALA A 194 -2.91 0.21 -25.61
C ALA A 194 -2.83 1.70 -26.00
N GLN A 195 -2.62 2.58 -25.03
CA GLN A 195 -2.54 4.04 -25.18
C GLN A 195 -1.14 4.57 -24.80
N ASP A 196 -0.14 3.69 -24.71
CA ASP A 196 1.22 4.02 -24.26
C ASP A 196 1.29 4.69 -22.87
N LEU A 197 0.32 4.38 -22.01
CA LEU A 197 0.25 4.82 -20.61
C LEU A 197 0.56 3.66 -19.65
N GLN A 198 1.00 3.99 -18.44
CA GLN A 198 1.22 2.99 -17.40
C GLN A 198 -0.12 2.41 -16.92
N PRO A 199 -0.25 1.07 -16.81
CA PRO A 199 -1.48 0.41 -16.35
C PRO A 199 -1.73 0.57 -14.86
N SER A 200 -0.72 0.98 -14.09
CA SER A 200 -0.85 1.36 -12.69
C SER A 200 -0.26 2.75 -12.54
N GLN A 201 -0.92 3.61 -11.77
CA GLN A 201 -0.40 4.91 -11.37
C GLN A 201 -0.74 5.16 -9.90
N GLY A 202 -0.16 6.22 -9.35
CA GLY A 202 -0.52 6.70 -8.03
C GLY A 202 0.20 7.97 -7.66
N LEU A 203 -0.25 8.55 -6.57
CA LEU A 203 0.43 9.60 -5.85
C LEU A 203 0.20 9.44 -4.35
N MET A 204 1.06 10.07 -3.55
CA MET A 204 0.88 10.19 -2.12
C MET A 204 0.84 11.66 -1.72
N ILE A 205 0.02 11.99 -0.72
CA ILE A 205 -0.13 13.36 -0.21
C ILE A 205 0.06 13.34 1.30
N ALA A 206 0.97 14.18 1.78
CA ALA A 206 1.17 14.45 3.19
C ALA A 206 0.45 15.73 3.58
N PHE A 207 -0.18 15.73 4.75
CA PHE A 207 -0.85 16.89 5.33
C PHE A 207 -0.36 17.12 6.74
N ASP A 208 -0.35 18.38 7.17
CA ASP A 208 -0.10 18.75 8.56
C ASP A 208 -1.29 18.32 9.43
N SER A 209 -1.03 17.53 10.47
CA SER A 209 -2.09 17.02 11.37
C SER A 209 -2.70 18.08 12.29
N ARG A 210 -2.15 19.30 12.30
CA ARG A 210 -2.61 20.42 13.13
C ARG A 210 -3.44 21.41 12.33
N THR A 211 -3.03 21.69 11.09
CA THR A 211 -3.68 22.71 10.23
C THR A 211 -4.50 22.11 9.09
N ALA A 212 -4.35 20.82 8.83
CA ALA A 212 -4.90 20.11 7.67
C ALA A 212 -4.41 20.66 6.31
N GLU A 213 -3.32 21.44 6.31
CA GLU A 213 -2.72 21.96 5.09
C GLU A 213 -1.91 20.86 4.40
N PRO A 214 -2.03 20.73 3.07
CA PRO A 214 -1.21 19.80 2.32
C PRO A 214 0.24 20.29 2.35
N LEU A 215 1.14 19.44 2.83
CA LEU A 215 2.57 19.75 2.98
C LEU A 215 3.35 19.35 1.73
N MET A 216 3.08 18.16 1.22
CA MET A 216 3.87 17.57 0.14
C MET A 216 3.01 16.66 -0.73
N LEU A 217 3.14 16.84 -2.04
CA LEU A 217 2.56 15.99 -3.07
C LEU A 217 3.68 15.18 -3.74
N LEU A 218 3.56 13.87 -3.66
CA LEU A 218 4.54 12.91 -4.16
C LEU A 218 4.00 12.27 -5.43
N ARG A 219 4.48 12.70 -6.59
CA ARG A 219 4.15 12.06 -7.87
C ARG A 219 4.99 10.81 -8.05
N ASP A 220 4.69 9.78 -7.26
CA ASP A 220 5.47 8.55 -7.23
C ASP A 220 5.10 7.55 -8.32
N GLU A 221 3.98 7.75 -9.01
CA GLU A 221 3.49 6.85 -10.08
C GLU A 221 3.31 5.39 -9.60
N GLY A 222 3.12 5.19 -8.28
CA GLY A 222 3.03 3.89 -7.63
C GLY A 222 4.37 3.31 -7.14
N HIS A 223 5.51 3.94 -7.42
CA HIS A 223 6.82 3.44 -7.01
C HIS A 223 7.01 3.39 -5.49
N LEU A 224 6.44 4.32 -4.72
CA LEU A 224 6.51 4.26 -3.25
C LEU A 224 5.66 3.11 -2.72
N THR A 225 4.53 2.80 -3.36
CA THR A 225 3.73 1.61 -3.06
C THR A 225 4.52 0.34 -3.31
N ASP A 226 5.23 0.29 -4.42
CA ASP A 226 6.05 -0.85 -4.77
C ASP A 226 7.19 -1.05 -3.76
N LEU A 227 7.89 0.04 -3.43
CA LEU A 227 9.02 0.04 -2.51
C LEU A 227 8.59 -0.34 -1.09
N ARG A 228 7.55 0.29 -0.53
CA ARG A 228 7.07 -0.01 0.83
C ARG A 228 6.57 -1.44 0.97
N THR A 229 5.99 -2.02 -0.08
CA THR A 229 5.59 -3.43 -0.11
C THR A 229 6.80 -4.37 -0.10
N ALA A 230 7.84 -4.04 -0.88
CA ALA A 230 9.10 -4.78 -0.88
C ALA A 230 9.82 -4.70 0.47
N ILE A 231 9.83 -3.53 1.12
CA ILE A 231 10.42 -3.35 2.45
C ILE A 231 9.68 -4.21 3.49
N ALA A 232 8.36 -4.42 3.35
CA ALA A 232 7.61 -5.26 4.30
C ALA A 232 8.08 -6.71 4.25
N GLY A 233 8.27 -7.25 3.04
CA GLY A 233 8.84 -8.58 2.86
C GLY A 233 10.30 -8.67 3.31
N ARG A 234 11.14 -7.66 3.00
CA ARG A 234 12.50 -7.56 3.55
C ARG A 234 12.51 -7.61 5.09
N ASN A 235 11.70 -6.78 5.74
CA ASN A 235 11.63 -6.68 7.19
C ASN A 235 11.14 -7.98 7.83
N ALA A 236 10.20 -8.68 7.20
CA ALA A 236 9.77 -10.00 7.63
C ALA A 236 10.89 -11.04 7.49
N ALA A 237 11.59 -11.07 6.34
CA ALA A 237 12.72 -11.96 6.12
C ALA A 237 13.83 -11.74 7.16
N GLU A 238 14.23 -10.49 7.39
CA GLU A 238 15.25 -10.11 8.38
C GLU A 238 14.86 -10.51 9.81
N ALA A 239 13.58 -10.35 10.18
CA ALA A 239 13.12 -10.64 11.54
C ALA A 239 12.85 -12.13 11.78
N MET A 240 12.55 -12.90 10.74
CA MET A 240 12.03 -14.27 10.87
C MET A 240 12.96 -15.35 10.31
N MET A 241 13.91 -15.03 9.42
CA MET A 241 14.82 -16.00 8.79
C MET A 241 16.28 -15.59 9.02
N PRO A 242 16.97 -16.22 10.00
CA PRO A 242 18.41 -16.02 10.23
C PRO A 242 19.24 -16.37 8.99
N ALA A 243 20.28 -15.57 8.72
CA ALA A 243 21.07 -15.70 7.49
C ALA A 243 21.91 -16.98 7.41
N ASP A 244 22.25 -17.58 8.55
CA ASP A 244 22.98 -18.86 8.66
C ASP A 244 22.06 -20.09 8.48
N GLU A 245 20.75 -19.89 8.55
CA GLU A 245 19.75 -20.97 8.41
C GLU A 245 19.17 -21.04 6.98
N ILE A 246 19.53 -20.13 6.08
CA ILE A 246 19.02 -20.11 4.72
C ILE A 246 19.73 -21.14 3.83
N SER A 247 18.97 -21.96 3.11
CA SER A 247 19.48 -22.97 2.17
C SER A 247 19.11 -22.67 0.72
N GLY A 248 18.03 -21.92 0.49
CA GLY A 248 17.59 -21.53 -0.84
C GLY A 248 16.46 -20.51 -0.79
N ILE A 249 16.46 -19.62 -1.79
CA ILE A 249 15.44 -18.59 -1.96
C ILE A 249 14.56 -18.97 -3.16
N GLY A 250 13.26 -18.89 -2.97
CA GLY A 250 12.25 -19.22 -3.95
C GLY A 250 11.32 -18.04 -4.21
N VAL A 251 10.93 -17.82 -5.47
CA VAL A 251 9.94 -16.82 -5.84
C VAL A 251 8.86 -17.41 -6.73
N LEU A 252 7.60 -17.20 -6.35
CA LEU A 252 6.42 -17.48 -7.16
C LEU A 252 5.89 -16.16 -7.70
N GLY A 253 6.07 -15.93 -9.00
CA GLY A 253 5.77 -14.66 -9.65
C GLY A 253 7.02 -13.99 -10.23
N THR A 254 6.81 -13.22 -11.29
CA THR A 254 7.89 -12.62 -12.10
C THR A 254 7.61 -11.15 -12.42
N GLY A 255 6.78 -10.49 -11.59
CA GLY A 255 6.38 -9.09 -11.72
C GLY A 255 7.33 -8.10 -11.03
N VAL A 256 6.84 -6.87 -10.80
CA VAL A 256 7.62 -5.81 -10.14
C VAL A 256 7.96 -6.18 -8.70
N GLN A 257 6.98 -6.68 -7.93
CA GLN A 257 7.21 -7.11 -6.55
C GLN A 257 8.23 -8.24 -6.45
N ALA A 258 8.23 -9.23 -7.34
CA ALA A 258 9.26 -10.29 -7.36
C ALA A 258 10.67 -9.68 -7.44
N ARG A 259 10.88 -8.71 -8.34
CA ARG A 259 12.18 -8.04 -8.52
C ARG A 259 12.60 -7.28 -7.28
N LEU A 260 11.71 -6.47 -6.72
CA LEU A 260 12.02 -5.63 -5.57
C LEU A 260 12.25 -6.44 -4.31
N GLN A 261 11.45 -7.49 -4.07
CA GLN A 261 11.64 -8.41 -2.96
C GLN A 261 13.02 -9.06 -3.02
N ILE A 262 13.38 -9.66 -4.17
CA ILE A 262 14.68 -10.30 -4.34
C ILE A 262 15.85 -9.30 -4.26
N ALA A 263 15.68 -8.08 -4.78
CA ALA A 263 16.69 -7.04 -4.66
C ALA A 263 16.97 -6.64 -3.20
N LEU A 264 15.92 -6.45 -2.39
CA LEU A 264 16.06 -5.99 -1.00
C LEU A 264 16.52 -7.09 -0.03
N ILE A 265 16.22 -8.36 -0.28
CA ILE A 265 16.69 -9.45 0.59
C ILE A 265 18.12 -9.88 0.29
N LYS A 266 18.70 -9.50 -0.86
CA LYS A 266 20.04 -9.95 -1.26
C LYS A 266 21.10 -9.59 -0.22
N SER A 267 21.02 -8.40 0.37
CA SER A 267 21.97 -7.94 1.39
C SER A 267 21.80 -8.67 2.73
N LEU A 268 20.62 -9.24 3.01
CA LEU A 268 20.38 -10.03 4.22
C LEU A 268 21.06 -11.40 4.16
N TYR A 269 21.25 -11.95 2.96
CA TYR A 269 21.70 -13.33 2.73
C TYR A 269 22.93 -13.40 1.81
N PRO A 270 24.07 -12.79 2.19
CA PRO A 270 25.24 -12.66 1.31
C PRO A 270 25.88 -14.00 0.89
N HIS A 271 25.55 -15.09 1.58
CA HIS A 271 26.05 -16.44 1.29
C HIS A 271 25.08 -17.29 0.46
N CYS A 272 23.88 -16.80 0.18
CA CYS A 272 22.88 -17.52 -0.63
C CYS A 272 22.74 -16.85 -2.00
N SER A 273 23.17 -17.54 -3.05
CA SER A 273 22.99 -17.09 -4.44
C SER A 273 22.00 -17.95 -5.22
N ASN A 274 21.45 -19.01 -4.64
CA ASN A 274 20.53 -19.90 -5.34
C ASN A 274 19.11 -19.31 -5.32
N LEU A 275 18.54 -19.10 -6.50
CA LEU A 275 17.18 -18.57 -6.67
C LEU A 275 16.34 -19.53 -7.51
N ALA A 276 15.32 -20.14 -6.92
CA ALA A 276 14.30 -20.89 -7.64
C ALA A 276 13.18 -19.94 -8.08
N VAL A 277 12.78 -20.00 -9.35
CA VAL A 277 11.68 -19.17 -9.88
C VAL A 277 10.63 -20.00 -10.59
N TRP A 278 9.38 -19.75 -10.22
CA TRP A 278 8.22 -20.13 -10.99
C TRP A 278 7.46 -18.87 -11.42
N GLY A 279 6.95 -18.87 -12.65
CA GLY A 279 6.09 -17.80 -13.15
C GLY A 279 5.08 -18.34 -14.14
N HIS A 280 3.90 -17.72 -14.16
CA HIS A 280 2.76 -18.18 -14.95
C HIS A 280 3.05 -18.25 -16.46
N THR A 281 3.78 -17.26 -16.99
CA THR A 281 4.11 -17.18 -18.41
C THR A 281 5.60 -17.40 -18.65
N LYS A 282 5.94 -18.36 -19.51
CA LYS A 282 7.33 -18.70 -19.85
C LYS A 282 8.18 -17.50 -20.28
N ALA A 283 7.64 -16.61 -21.12
CA ALA A 283 8.35 -15.42 -21.60
C ALA A 283 8.81 -14.51 -20.44
N ASN A 284 7.89 -14.12 -19.55
CA ASN A 284 8.23 -13.29 -18.39
C ASN A 284 9.18 -14.00 -17.43
N THR A 285 9.05 -15.31 -17.26
CA THR A 285 9.97 -16.11 -16.42
C THR A 285 11.38 -16.13 -16.98
N LEU A 286 11.56 -16.27 -18.30
CA LEU A 286 12.87 -16.20 -18.93
C LEU A 286 13.50 -14.80 -18.79
N THR A 287 12.70 -13.75 -18.99
CA THR A 287 13.15 -12.35 -18.80
C THR A 287 13.59 -12.11 -17.36
N TYR A 288 12.76 -12.50 -16.39
CA TYR A 288 13.08 -12.38 -14.97
C TYR A 288 14.35 -13.16 -14.59
N ALA A 289 14.48 -14.41 -15.05
CA ALA A 289 15.64 -15.24 -14.75
C ALA A 289 16.93 -14.63 -15.31
N LYS A 290 16.87 -14.04 -16.51
CA LYS A 290 18.01 -13.32 -17.10
C LYS A 290 18.42 -12.12 -16.24
N GLU A 291 17.47 -11.25 -15.89
CA GLU A 291 17.72 -10.08 -15.06
C GLU A 291 18.29 -10.45 -13.68
N MET A 292 17.76 -11.49 -13.03
CA MET A 292 18.28 -11.96 -11.75
C MET A 292 19.69 -12.55 -11.88
N SER A 293 19.97 -13.26 -12.98
CA SER A 293 21.32 -13.78 -13.26
C SER A 293 22.33 -12.65 -13.47
N GLU A 294 21.96 -11.60 -14.20
CA GLU A 294 22.77 -10.38 -14.36
C GLU A 294 23.02 -9.68 -13.03
N ASN A 295 22.08 -9.79 -12.09
CA ASN A 295 22.20 -9.33 -10.71
C ASN A 295 22.88 -10.36 -9.78
N GLY A 296 23.58 -11.37 -10.30
CA GLY A 296 24.43 -12.26 -9.54
C GLY A 296 23.73 -13.43 -8.84
N TRP A 297 22.49 -13.76 -9.22
CA TRP A 297 21.81 -14.97 -8.75
C TRP A 297 22.12 -16.17 -9.65
N THR A 298 22.23 -17.36 -9.07
CA THR A 298 22.18 -18.64 -9.77
C THR A 298 20.73 -19.09 -9.86
N VAL A 299 20.10 -18.80 -11.00
CA VAL A 299 18.65 -18.96 -11.16
C VAL A 299 18.30 -20.35 -11.71
N SER A 300 17.40 -21.05 -11.01
CA SER A 300 16.75 -22.27 -11.46
C SER A 300 15.29 -21.98 -11.80
N ILE A 301 14.94 -22.06 -13.09
CA ILE A 301 13.55 -22.00 -13.53
C ILE A 301 12.92 -23.36 -13.28
N VAL A 302 11.79 -23.38 -12.57
CA VAL A 302 11.02 -24.60 -12.29
C VAL A 302 9.66 -24.58 -12.97
N GLU A 303 9.07 -25.76 -13.18
CA GLU A 303 7.83 -25.94 -13.93
C GLU A 303 6.58 -25.83 -13.05
N THR A 304 6.71 -26.10 -11.75
CA THR A 304 5.59 -26.06 -10.79
C THR A 304 5.93 -25.26 -9.53
N PRO A 305 4.95 -24.62 -8.86
CA PRO A 305 5.19 -23.96 -7.58
C PRO A 305 5.79 -24.89 -6.51
N LYS A 306 5.35 -26.14 -6.45
CA LYS A 306 5.88 -27.16 -5.55
C LYS A 306 7.41 -27.30 -5.65
N GLN A 307 7.94 -27.30 -6.86
CA GLN A 307 9.40 -27.43 -7.08
C GLN A 307 10.19 -26.27 -6.49
N VAL A 308 9.58 -25.08 -6.31
CA VAL A 308 10.22 -23.98 -5.56
C VAL A 308 10.36 -24.36 -4.09
N ALA A 309 9.31 -24.93 -3.49
CA ALA A 309 9.30 -25.39 -2.10
C ALA A 309 10.23 -26.60 -1.87
N ASP A 310 10.47 -27.42 -2.90
CA ASP A 310 11.39 -28.56 -2.84
C ASP A 310 12.88 -28.17 -2.78
N ILE A 311 13.24 -26.90 -2.99
CA ILE A 311 14.66 -26.46 -2.95
C ILE A 311 14.88 -25.13 -2.20
N SER A 312 13.83 -24.55 -1.62
CA SER A 312 13.89 -23.24 -0.95
C SER A 312 13.27 -23.29 0.43
N ASN A 313 13.90 -22.64 1.40
CA ASN A 313 13.35 -22.46 2.74
C ASN A 313 12.99 -21.00 3.06
N LEU A 314 13.31 -20.06 2.16
CA LEU A 314 12.66 -18.75 2.10
C LEU A 314 11.89 -18.65 0.78
N ILE A 315 10.56 -18.60 0.84
CA ILE A 315 9.69 -18.55 -0.34
C ILE A 315 8.91 -17.24 -0.34
N ILE A 316 8.88 -16.53 -1.45
CA ILE A 316 8.14 -15.28 -1.60
C ILE A 316 7.11 -15.44 -2.71
N THR A 317 5.84 -15.15 -2.44
CA THR A 317 4.76 -15.21 -3.43
C THR A 317 4.28 -13.81 -3.77
N THR A 318 4.26 -13.47 -5.06
CA THR A 318 3.95 -12.12 -5.56
C THR A 318 3.04 -12.16 -6.79
N THR A 319 2.06 -13.04 -6.80
CA THR A 319 1.15 -13.30 -7.93
C THR A 319 -0.25 -12.75 -7.64
N PRO A 320 -1.00 -12.34 -8.68
CA PRO A 320 -2.41 -12.01 -8.55
C PRO A 320 -3.30 -13.27 -8.59
N SER A 321 -2.81 -14.42 -8.11
CA SER A 321 -3.52 -15.70 -8.24
C SER A 321 -4.85 -15.67 -7.49
N GLU A 322 -5.85 -16.35 -8.05
CA GLU A 322 -7.17 -16.61 -7.43
C GLU A 322 -7.28 -18.07 -6.95
N VAL A 323 -6.19 -18.83 -7.07
CA VAL A 323 -6.07 -20.22 -6.61
C VAL A 323 -4.77 -20.42 -5.85
N ALA A 324 -4.80 -21.27 -4.83
CA ALA A 324 -3.60 -21.61 -4.06
C ALA A 324 -2.51 -22.19 -4.98
N LEU A 325 -1.30 -21.65 -4.85
CA LEU A 325 -0.10 -22.10 -5.56
C LEU A 325 0.68 -23.12 -4.73
N LEU A 326 0.64 -23.00 -3.40
CA LEU A 326 1.28 -23.93 -2.47
C LEU A 326 0.24 -24.51 -1.51
N ASP A 327 0.33 -25.82 -1.30
CA ASP A 327 -0.46 -26.56 -0.34
C ASP A 327 0.40 -27.06 0.85
N ALA A 328 -0.25 -27.60 1.87
CA ALA A 328 0.39 -28.09 3.09
C ALA A 328 1.47 -29.13 2.79
N ASP A 329 1.20 -30.07 1.89
CA ASP A 329 2.10 -31.19 1.56
C ASP A 329 3.29 -30.78 0.70
N ASP A 330 3.26 -29.57 0.11
CA ASP A 330 4.40 -29.05 -0.65
C ASP A 330 5.55 -28.67 0.27
N ILE A 331 5.26 -28.28 1.53
CA ILE A 331 6.26 -27.82 2.47
C ILE A 331 6.84 -28.99 3.26
N THR A 332 8.03 -29.41 2.87
CA THR A 332 8.73 -30.58 3.43
C THR A 332 9.94 -30.22 4.29
N TYR A 333 10.57 -29.06 4.06
CA TYR A 333 11.71 -28.60 4.85
C TYR A 333 11.27 -28.16 6.24
N GLN A 334 12.08 -28.56 7.23
CA GLN A 334 12.04 -27.91 8.53
C GLN A 334 12.61 -26.50 8.37
N ASN A 335 12.10 -25.54 9.15
CA ASN A 335 12.53 -24.14 9.10
C ASN A 335 12.25 -23.41 7.77
N THR A 336 11.01 -23.47 7.28
CA THR A 336 10.58 -22.70 6.10
C THR A 336 9.89 -21.39 6.51
N LEU A 337 10.24 -20.29 5.84
CA LEU A 337 9.51 -19.03 5.89
C LEU A 337 8.85 -18.78 4.53
N ILE A 338 7.55 -18.54 4.52
CA ILE A 338 6.82 -18.09 3.33
C ILE A 338 6.34 -16.67 3.57
N ILE A 339 6.71 -15.76 2.67
CA ILE A 339 6.26 -14.37 2.66
C ILE A 339 5.28 -14.20 1.49
N ALA A 340 4.00 -14.08 1.81
CA ALA A 340 2.94 -13.92 0.82
C ALA A 340 2.54 -12.46 0.66
N ILE A 341 2.73 -11.92 -0.56
CA ILE A 341 2.55 -10.51 -0.89
C ILE A 341 1.38 -10.30 -1.86
N GLY A 342 1.07 -11.26 -2.72
CA GLY A 342 0.19 -11.06 -3.88
C GLY A 342 -1.31 -11.08 -3.58
N SER A 343 -1.73 -11.68 -2.47
CA SER A 343 -3.16 -11.82 -2.07
C SER A 343 -3.68 -10.62 -1.28
N ASP A 344 -3.74 -9.45 -1.93
CA ASP A 344 -4.02 -8.15 -1.31
C ASP A 344 -5.46 -7.63 -1.50
N MET A 345 -6.32 -8.39 -2.18
CA MET A 345 -7.71 -8.01 -2.51
C MET A 345 -8.65 -9.23 -2.43
N PRO A 346 -9.98 -9.01 -2.29
CA PRO A 346 -10.96 -10.10 -2.32
C PRO A 346 -10.81 -11.00 -3.54
N GLY A 347 -10.94 -12.32 -3.36
CA GLY A 347 -10.81 -13.32 -4.42
C GLY A 347 -9.38 -13.79 -4.69
N LYS A 348 -8.35 -12.99 -4.36
CA LYS A 348 -6.95 -13.41 -4.51
C LYS A 348 -6.51 -14.35 -3.39
N VAL A 349 -5.79 -15.40 -3.74
CA VAL A 349 -5.22 -16.40 -2.82
C VAL A 349 -3.97 -17.03 -3.47
N GLU A 350 -2.92 -17.23 -2.67
CA GLU A 350 -1.66 -17.85 -3.11
C GLU A 350 -1.30 -19.09 -2.28
N LEU A 351 -1.82 -19.20 -1.07
CA LEU A 351 -1.54 -20.28 -0.12
C LEU A 351 -2.84 -21.00 0.26
N SER A 352 -2.81 -22.33 0.33
CA SER A 352 -4.00 -23.09 0.70
C SER A 352 -4.39 -22.86 2.17
N PRO A 353 -5.69 -22.95 2.51
CA PRO A 353 -6.14 -22.98 3.90
C PRO A 353 -5.48 -24.08 4.75
N ALA A 354 -5.19 -25.23 4.15
CA ALA A 354 -4.50 -26.32 4.84
C ALA A 354 -3.05 -25.95 5.18
N LEU A 355 -2.37 -25.21 4.31
CA LEU A 355 -1.03 -24.69 4.57
C LEU A 355 -1.03 -23.69 5.73
N LEU A 356 -2.02 -22.80 5.80
CA LEU A 356 -2.16 -21.87 6.94
C LEU A 356 -2.39 -22.62 8.26
N ASN A 357 -3.22 -23.67 8.25
CA ASN A 357 -3.44 -24.52 9.42
C ASN A 357 -2.21 -25.36 9.82
N LYS A 358 -1.36 -25.74 8.85
CA LYS A 358 -0.11 -26.48 9.12
C LYS A 358 0.98 -25.59 9.74
N ALA A 359 0.93 -24.28 9.53
CA ALA A 359 1.99 -23.37 9.96
C ALA A 359 2.06 -23.26 11.49
N ASP A 360 3.29 -23.22 12.02
CA ASP A 360 3.53 -23.04 13.46
C ASP A 360 3.35 -21.58 13.89
N ALA A 361 3.46 -20.62 12.96
CA ALA A 361 3.11 -19.23 13.18
C ALA A 361 2.61 -18.58 11.89
N VAL A 362 1.50 -17.86 11.98
CA VAL A 362 0.96 -17.05 10.89
C VAL A 362 0.98 -15.59 11.30
N LEU A 363 2.01 -14.88 10.84
CA LEU A 363 2.12 -13.45 11.01
C LEU A 363 1.36 -12.72 9.90
N ILE A 364 0.75 -11.60 10.22
CA ILE A 364 -0.03 -10.79 9.27
C ILE A 364 0.19 -9.30 9.53
N ASP A 365 0.07 -8.46 8.50
CA ASP A 365 0.14 -7.01 8.69
C ASP A 365 -1.03 -6.45 9.51
N SER A 366 -2.27 -6.86 9.20
CA SER A 366 -3.47 -6.51 9.95
C SER A 366 -4.44 -7.69 10.04
N ILE A 367 -4.79 -8.08 11.27
CA ILE A 367 -5.83 -9.10 11.49
C ILE A 367 -7.19 -8.60 11.02
N SER A 368 -7.47 -7.29 11.20
CA SER A 368 -8.75 -6.70 10.78
C SER A 368 -8.93 -6.80 9.26
N GLN A 369 -7.90 -6.43 8.48
CA GLN A 369 -7.95 -6.49 7.02
C GLN A 369 -7.89 -7.95 6.52
N GLY A 370 -7.09 -8.80 7.15
CA GLY A 370 -6.97 -10.22 6.80
C GLY A 370 -8.23 -11.06 7.05
N LYS A 371 -9.23 -10.54 7.77
CA LYS A 371 -10.56 -11.17 7.89
C LYS A 371 -11.43 -10.93 6.66
N ASP A 372 -11.17 -9.84 5.94
CA ASP A 372 -11.96 -9.42 4.78
C ASP A 372 -11.45 -10.08 3.48
N HIS A 373 -10.13 -10.09 3.27
CA HIS A 373 -9.54 -10.64 2.05
C HIS A 373 -8.17 -11.32 2.23
N GLY A 374 -7.69 -11.91 1.13
CA GLY A 374 -6.40 -12.61 1.06
C GLY A 374 -6.40 -14.01 1.66
N ASN A 375 -5.21 -14.57 1.84
CA ASN A 375 -5.02 -15.95 2.32
C ASN A 375 -5.72 -16.23 3.66
N ALA A 376 -5.64 -15.28 4.60
CA ALA A 376 -6.25 -15.42 5.92
C ALA A 376 -7.78 -15.47 5.86
N ALA A 377 -8.43 -14.62 5.04
CA ALA A 377 -9.88 -14.58 4.92
C ALA A 377 -10.44 -15.91 4.38
N VAL A 378 -9.78 -16.48 3.36
CA VAL A 378 -10.16 -17.78 2.80
C VAL A 378 -10.01 -18.90 3.85
N ALA A 379 -8.92 -18.91 4.62
CA ALA A 379 -8.69 -19.94 5.63
C ALA A 379 -9.64 -19.83 6.83
N ILE A 380 -9.96 -18.61 7.28
CA ILE A 380 -10.97 -18.35 8.31
C ILE A 380 -12.36 -18.73 7.82
N GLY A 381 -12.72 -18.34 6.59
CA GLY A 381 -14.01 -18.68 5.96
C GLY A 381 -14.23 -20.19 5.83
N ASN A 382 -13.15 -20.93 5.57
CA ASN A 382 -13.15 -22.40 5.52
C ASN A 382 -13.02 -23.07 6.91
N GLN A 383 -13.01 -22.30 8.00
CA GLN A 383 -12.90 -22.80 9.38
C GLN A 383 -11.62 -23.62 9.64
N MET A 384 -10.58 -23.41 8.83
CA MET A 384 -9.28 -24.09 9.00
C MET A 384 -8.44 -23.42 10.08
N ILE A 385 -8.60 -22.12 10.25
CA ILE A 385 -7.99 -21.32 11.32
C ILE A 385 -9.00 -20.31 11.86
N THR A 386 -8.65 -19.67 12.95
CA THR A 386 -9.37 -18.58 13.59
C THR A 386 -8.51 -17.32 13.66
N ALA A 387 -9.12 -16.17 13.95
CA ALA A 387 -8.37 -14.93 14.12
C ALA A 387 -7.37 -14.98 15.30
N SER A 388 -7.57 -15.85 16.29
CA SER A 388 -6.63 -16.03 17.40
C SER A 388 -5.33 -16.73 17.00
N ASP A 389 -5.35 -17.51 15.91
CA ASP A 389 -4.18 -18.21 15.37
C ASP A 389 -3.23 -17.25 14.62
N LEU A 390 -3.74 -16.08 14.22
CA LEU A 390 -2.97 -15.01 13.58
C LEU A 390 -2.29 -14.13 14.62
N GLN A 391 -1.08 -13.66 14.32
CA GLN A 391 -0.39 -12.63 15.12
C GLN A 391 -0.04 -11.45 14.21
N GLU A 392 -0.31 -10.22 14.65
CA GLU A 392 0.11 -9.06 13.88
C GLU A 392 1.63 -8.90 13.90
N PHE A 393 2.21 -8.50 12.78
CA PHE A 393 3.65 -8.38 12.63
C PHE A 393 4.25 -7.35 13.59
N GLY A 394 3.55 -6.25 13.88
CA GLY A 394 3.95 -5.26 14.87
C GLY A 394 4.04 -5.81 16.30
N ASP A 395 3.06 -6.64 16.68
CA ASP A 395 3.05 -7.36 17.95
C ASP A 395 4.24 -8.33 18.02
N PHE A 396 4.47 -9.11 16.96
CA PHE A 396 5.65 -9.97 16.84
C PHE A 396 6.97 -9.21 16.98
N LEU A 397 7.12 -8.07 16.31
CA LEU A 397 8.34 -7.24 16.39
C LEU A 397 8.57 -6.68 17.81
N THR A 398 7.54 -6.64 18.66
CA THR A 398 7.60 -6.14 20.03
C THR A 398 7.81 -7.26 21.03
N ASN A 399 7.05 -8.35 20.89
CA ASN A 399 6.91 -9.40 21.90
C ASN A 399 7.50 -10.76 21.47
N GLY A 400 7.91 -10.91 20.22
CA GLY A 400 8.30 -12.19 19.62
C GLY A 400 7.10 -13.05 19.24
N TYR A 401 7.36 -14.32 18.90
CA TYR A 401 6.30 -15.27 18.54
C TYR A 401 5.38 -15.56 19.72
N LYS A 402 4.07 -15.66 19.47
CA LYS A 402 3.08 -16.15 20.47
C LYS A 402 3.49 -17.49 21.09
N ASP A 403 3.95 -18.44 20.28
CA ASP A 403 4.63 -19.66 20.74
C ASP A 403 6.12 -19.57 20.38
N PRO A 404 7.02 -19.45 21.37
CA PRO A 404 8.47 -19.45 21.13
C PRO A 404 8.97 -20.70 20.40
N LYS A 405 8.26 -21.83 20.48
CA LYS A 405 8.62 -23.08 19.76
C LYS A 405 8.36 -23.01 18.26
N SER A 406 7.62 -22.01 17.78
CA SER A 406 7.43 -21.77 16.35
C SER A 406 8.69 -21.23 15.68
N LYS A 407 9.66 -20.78 16.47
CA LYS A 407 10.99 -20.42 15.98
C LYS A 407 11.59 -21.63 15.25
N ASN A 408 12.18 -21.36 14.08
CA ASN A 408 12.87 -22.33 13.23
C ASN A 408 11.98 -23.45 12.66
N LYS A 409 10.68 -23.20 12.49
CA LYS A 409 9.73 -24.12 11.85
C LYS A 409 9.03 -23.46 10.64
N LEU A 410 7.85 -23.96 10.24
CA LEU A 410 7.05 -23.35 9.19
C LEU A 410 6.40 -22.07 9.72
N ARG A 411 6.80 -20.93 9.18
CA ARG A 411 6.24 -19.63 9.51
C ARG A 411 5.75 -18.96 8.24
N LEU A 412 4.64 -18.24 8.36
CA LEU A 412 4.08 -17.45 7.27
C LEU A 412 4.09 -15.98 7.67
N PHE A 413 4.36 -15.10 6.72
CA PHE A 413 4.03 -13.68 6.81
C PHE A 413 3.08 -13.33 5.67
N LEU A 414 1.89 -12.87 6.02
CA LEU A 414 0.84 -12.48 5.08
C LEU A 414 0.81 -10.94 5.02
N SER A 415 1.10 -10.37 3.86
CA SER A 415 1.11 -8.93 3.64
C SER A 415 0.06 -8.57 2.60
N SER A 416 -0.90 -7.74 3.00
CA SER A 416 -1.95 -7.15 2.15
C SER A 416 -1.70 -5.65 1.88
N GLY A 417 -0.82 -5.02 2.65
CA GLY A 417 -0.51 -3.61 2.57
C GLY A 417 -1.52 -2.74 3.32
N ILE A 418 -1.05 -2.13 4.40
CA ILE A 418 -1.83 -1.26 5.29
C ILE A 418 -1.32 0.18 5.24
N GLY A 419 -2.21 1.15 5.44
CA GLY A 419 -1.90 2.58 5.26
C GLY A 419 -0.72 3.10 6.10
N VAL A 420 -0.40 2.46 7.23
CA VAL A 420 0.76 2.87 8.03
C VAL A 420 2.08 2.72 7.24
N GLN A 421 2.16 1.75 6.32
CA GLN A 421 3.33 1.58 5.46
C GLN A 421 3.49 2.75 4.49
N ASP A 422 2.36 3.27 3.99
CA ASP A 422 2.34 4.48 3.17
C ASP A 422 2.76 5.71 4.02
N LEU A 423 2.32 5.80 5.28
CA LEU A 423 2.76 6.86 6.21
C LEU A 423 4.29 6.88 6.42
N GLN A 424 4.88 5.73 6.70
CA GLN A 424 6.32 5.65 7.04
C GLN A 424 7.22 5.96 5.83
N ILE A 425 6.81 5.55 4.63
CA ILE A 425 7.62 5.86 3.43
C ILE A 425 7.52 7.35 3.08
N VAL A 426 6.39 8.00 3.34
CA VAL A 426 6.25 9.45 3.21
C VAL A 426 7.07 10.19 4.27
N GLU A 427 7.04 9.75 5.53
CA GLU A 427 7.91 10.28 6.59
C GLU A 427 9.40 10.17 6.21
N ALA A 428 9.80 9.07 5.54
CA ALA A 428 11.14 8.91 5.04
C ALA A 428 11.50 9.92 3.94
N VAL A 429 10.57 10.24 3.02
CA VAL A 429 10.79 11.27 2.00
C VAL A 429 10.94 12.64 2.66
N ILE A 430 10.03 13.01 3.57
CA ILE A 430 10.07 14.29 4.30
C ILE A 430 11.38 14.43 5.10
N ALA A 431 11.83 13.37 5.76
CA ALA A 431 13.09 13.40 6.51
C ALA A 431 14.31 13.65 5.62
N GLY A 432 14.24 13.27 4.34
CA GLY A 432 15.29 13.46 3.34
C GLY A 432 15.28 14.85 2.72
N SER A 433 14.10 15.49 2.65
CA SER A 433 13.93 16.81 2.03
C SER A 433 14.33 17.99 2.95
N GLN A 434 14.50 17.75 4.25
CA GLN A 434 14.82 18.77 5.26
C GLN A 434 16.33 19.09 5.40
N ARG A 435 17.15 18.76 4.40
CA ARG A 435 18.62 18.97 4.44
C ARG A 435 19.10 20.12 3.60
#